data_AF-A0A7S0KXD9-F1
#
_entry.id   AF-A0A7S0KXD9-F1
#
_cell.length_a   1.000
_cell.length_b   1.000
_cell.length_c   1.000
_cell.angle_alpha   90.00
_cell.angle_beta   90.00
_cell.angle_gamma   90.00
#
_symmetry.space_group_name_H-M   'P 1'
#
loop_
_entity.id
_entity.type
_entity.pdbx_description
1 polymer ?
#
loop_
_entity_poly.entity_id
_entity_poly.type
_entity_poly.pdbx_seq_one_letter_code
_entity_poly.pdbx_strand_id
1 'polypeptide(L)'
;SRSATATVAEHIHKHVDILFDTADKPCIIFGRYLFGSKKSGSREEIQKGVDSDFNATLFHTLRYRQRSSLSSMQLGKAIIDVSRYDGRHVMNIHRPLGDMCTGYNSFVHNAAMSFRVHHYVGSWETFRQPGFDRRGKTFFDKRNDLKNLVVDNTTPRYLPNEKSTWLTQFGKLVGKEKA
;
A
#
# COMPACT_ATOMS: atom_id res chain seq x y z
N SER A 1 7.24 -16.47 25.82
CA SER A 1 7.69 -17.32 24.70
C SER A 1 7.67 -16.48 23.43
N ARG A 2 8.76 -16.43 22.66
CA ARG A 2 8.69 -15.87 21.30
C ARG A 2 7.84 -16.81 20.47
N SER A 3 6.71 -16.32 19.94
CA SER A 3 5.93 -17.04 18.94
C SER A 3 6.90 -17.52 17.85
N ALA A 4 6.77 -18.78 17.42
CA ALA A 4 7.44 -19.26 16.22
C ALA A 4 7.23 -18.22 15.11
N THR A 5 8.31 -17.84 14.44
CA THR A 5 8.32 -16.85 13.35
C THR A 5 7.42 -17.36 12.24
N ALA A 6 6.15 -16.98 12.29
CA ALA A 6 5.24 -17.18 11.18
C ALA A 6 5.75 -16.31 10.04
N THR A 7 6.04 -16.93 8.90
CA THR A 7 6.29 -16.19 7.67
C THR A 7 5.04 -15.38 7.32
N VAL A 8 5.20 -14.31 6.52
CA VAL A 8 4.05 -13.52 6.03
C VAL A 8 3.03 -14.43 5.35
N ALA A 9 3.49 -15.44 4.60
CA ALA A 9 2.62 -16.44 3.96
C ALA A 9 1.81 -17.26 4.98
N GLU A 10 2.43 -17.74 6.07
CA GLU A 10 1.72 -18.48 7.12
C GLU A 10 0.74 -17.60 7.89
N HIS A 11 1.08 -16.33 8.14
CA HIS A 11 0.16 -15.39 8.78
C HIS A 11 -1.05 -15.14 7.89
N ILE A 12 -0.83 -14.93 6.59
CA ILE A 12 -1.88 -14.75 5.61
C ILE A 12 -2.80 -15.97 5.52
N HIS A 13 -2.22 -17.17 5.41
CA HIS A 13 -2.97 -18.41 5.34
C HIS A 13 -3.85 -18.64 6.58
N LYS A 14 -3.37 -18.25 7.78
CA LYS A 14 -4.09 -18.40 9.04
C LYS A 14 -5.20 -17.37 9.28
N HIS A 15 -5.14 -16.18 8.67
CA HIS A 15 -6.01 -15.04 9.02
C HIS A 15 -7.07 -14.70 7.95
N VAL A 16 -7.42 -15.66 7.09
CA VAL A 16 -8.67 -15.63 6.29
C VAL A 16 -8.76 -14.43 5.32
N ASP A 17 -7.67 -14.14 4.59
CA ASP A 17 -7.85 -13.48 3.30
C ASP A 17 -8.19 -14.58 2.29
N ILE A 18 -9.47 -14.76 1.95
CA ILE A 18 -9.98 -15.75 0.97
C ILE A 18 -9.23 -15.76 -0.39
N LEU A 19 -8.48 -14.68 -0.68
CA LEU A 19 -7.65 -14.55 -1.87
C LEU A 19 -6.32 -15.28 -1.77
N PHE A 20 -5.91 -15.77 -0.60
CA PHE A 20 -4.69 -16.54 -0.38
C PHE A 20 -4.94 -18.00 -0.04
N ASP A 21 -6.21 -18.44 -0.09
CA ASP A 21 -6.60 -19.85 0.02
C ASP A 21 -6.05 -20.70 -1.15
N THR A 22 -5.47 -20.06 -2.17
CA THR A 22 -4.75 -20.73 -3.27
C THR A 22 -3.25 -20.49 -3.16
N ALA A 23 -2.64 -20.94 -2.05
CA ALA A 23 -1.20 -20.83 -1.78
C ALA A 23 -0.33 -21.39 -2.92
N ASP A 24 -0.88 -22.32 -3.72
CA ASP A 24 -0.19 -22.93 -4.85
C ASP A 24 -0.11 -22.03 -6.09
N LYS A 25 -0.74 -20.85 -6.11
CA LYS A 25 -0.65 -19.95 -7.25
C LYS A 25 0.68 -19.17 -7.26
N PRO A 26 1.39 -19.09 -8.40
CA PRO A 26 2.67 -18.38 -8.51
C PRO A 26 2.54 -16.86 -8.50
N CYS A 27 1.32 -16.33 -8.41
CA CYS A 27 1.07 -14.90 -8.45
C CYS A 27 -0.04 -14.53 -7.48
N ILE A 28 0.19 -13.52 -6.66
CA ILE A 28 -0.78 -13.04 -5.68
C ILE A 28 -1.10 -11.57 -5.97
N ILE A 29 -2.39 -11.25 -6.01
CA ILE A 29 -2.89 -9.89 -6.17
C ILE A 29 -3.23 -9.29 -4.80
N PHE A 30 -2.51 -8.25 -4.41
CA PHE A 30 -2.74 -7.48 -3.20
C PHE A 30 -3.66 -6.29 -3.45
N GLY A 31 -4.47 -5.96 -2.44
CA GLY A 31 -5.15 -4.67 -2.36
C GLY A 31 -4.15 -3.52 -2.31
N ARG A 32 -4.58 -2.33 -2.71
CA ARG A 32 -3.74 -1.12 -2.63
C ARG A 32 -4.50 0.06 -2.04
N TYR A 33 -3.79 0.92 -1.31
CA TYR A 33 -4.27 2.24 -0.95
C TYR A 33 -3.69 3.27 -1.90
N LEU A 34 -4.55 3.97 -2.62
CA LEU A 34 -4.10 5.09 -3.42
C LEU A 34 -4.01 6.33 -2.52
N PHE A 35 -2.78 6.78 -2.27
CA PHE A 35 -2.48 8.07 -1.67
C PHE A 35 -2.26 9.07 -2.80
N GLY A 36 -3.13 10.09 -2.86
CA GLY A 36 -3.06 11.13 -3.89
C GLY A 36 -1.86 12.06 -3.70
N SER A 37 -1.74 13.05 -4.58
CA SER A 37 -0.68 14.06 -4.55
C SER A 37 -0.92 15.21 -3.56
N LYS A 38 -2.05 15.19 -2.83
CA LYS A 38 -2.37 16.22 -1.85
C LYS A 38 -1.44 16.08 -0.64
N LYS A 39 -0.50 17.02 -0.53
CA LYS A 39 0.44 17.12 0.59
C LYS A 39 -0.27 17.64 1.84
N SER A 40 0.24 17.25 3.00
CA SER A 40 -0.01 17.96 4.26
C SER A 40 0.47 19.41 4.14
N GLY A 41 -0.32 20.34 4.66
CA GLY A 41 -0.10 21.79 4.55
C GLY A 41 0.90 22.35 5.54
N SER A 42 1.21 21.62 6.64
CA SER A 42 2.14 22.10 7.66
C SER A 42 3.04 20.99 8.22
N ARG A 43 4.13 21.39 8.90
CA ARG A 43 5.03 20.48 9.60
C ARG A 43 4.31 19.73 10.71
N GLU A 44 3.42 20.40 11.42
CA GLU A 44 2.61 19.84 12.51
C GLU A 44 1.71 18.72 11.99
N GLU A 45 1.13 18.88 10.80
CA GLU A 45 0.33 17.83 10.15
C GLU A 45 1.17 16.61 9.76
N ILE A 46 2.40 16.82 9.28
CA ILE A 46 3.36 15.76 8.92
C ILE A 46 3.86 15.03 10.18
N GLN A 47 4.07 15.76 11.28
CA GLN A 47 4.56 15.21 12.55
C GLN A 47 3.44 14.56 13.37
N LYS A 48 2.17 14.82 13.07
CA LYS A 48 1.03 14.30 13.83
C LYS A 48 1.08 12.76 13.95
N GLY A 49 1.03 12.23 15.18
CA GLY A 49 1.06 10.78 15.43
C GLY A 49 2.42 10.12 15.19
N VAL A 50 3.47 10.90 15.04
CA VAL A 50 4.87 10.45 14.97
C VAL A 50 5.58 11.02 16.19
N ASP A 51 6.46 10.23 16.81
CA ASP A 51 7.17 10.64 18.02
C ASP A 51 7.97 11.94 17.80
N SER A 52 8.04 12.80 18.81
CA SER A 52 8.64 14.14 18.68
C SER A 52 10.15 14.12 18.42
N ASP A 53 10.82 13.03 18.77
CA ASP A 53 12.25 12.79 18.52
C ASP A 53 12.53 12.31 17.08
N PHE A 54 11.50 11.94 16.32
CA PHE A 54 11.62 11.49 14.94
C PHE A 54 11.31 12.63 13.96
N ASN A 55 12.25 12.95 13.06
CA ASN A 55 12.03 14.00 12.07
C ASN A 55 11.17 13.51 10.89
N ALA A 56 9.84 13.62 11.03
CA ALA A 56 8.89 13.15 10.02
C ALA A 56 9.02 13.84 8.66
N THR A 57 9.63 15.03 8.60
CA THR A 57 9.75 15.81 7.35
C THR A 57 10.71 15.20 6.35
N LEU A 58 11.63 14.34 6.81
CA LEU A 58 12.58 13.60 5.98
C LEU A 58 11.93 12.44 5.22
N PHE A 59 10.75 12.00 5.65
CA PHE A 59 10.06 10.84 5.09
C PHE A 59 8.98 11.30 4.11
N HIS A 60 9.22 11.09 2.82
CA HIS A 60 8.31 11.52 1.76
C HIS A 60 6.89 10.96 1.94
N THR A 61 6.76 9.71 2.39
CA THR A 61 5.47 9.03 2.63
C THR A 61 4.60 9.75 3.67
N LEU A 62 5.22 10.35 4.70
CA LEU A 62 4.51 11.08 5.76
C LEU A 62 3.96 12.42 5.29
N ARG A 63 4.38 12.92 4.12
CA ARG A 63 3.85 14.13 3.51
C ARG A 63 2.50 13.91 2.82
N TYR A 64 2.14 12.67 2.50
CA TYR A 64 0.93 12.33 1.75
C TYR A 64 0.04 11.42 2.58
N ARG A 65 -0.76 12.01 3.47
CA ARG A 65 -1.57 11.25 4.45
C ARG A 65 -3.02 11.04 4.02
N GLN A 66 -3.41 11.62 2.88
CA GLN A 66 -4.77 11.51 2.37
C GLN A 66 -4.83 10.40 1.33
N ARG A 67 -5.74 9.45 1.55
CA ARG A 67 -5.97 8.30 0.66
C ARG A 67 -7.42 8.22 0.22
N SER A 68 -7.65 7.48 -0.85
CA SER A 68 -8.99 7.07 -1.27
C SER A 68 -9.69 6.19 -0.22
N SER A 69 -11.03 6.19 -0.22
CA SER A 69 -11.85 5.31 0.64
C SER A 69 -11.58 3.82 0.43
N LEU A 70 -11.74 3.04 1.51
CA LEU A 70 -11.61 1.56 1.52
C LEU A 70 -12.77 0.84 0.84
N SER A 71 -13.92 1.51 0.71
CA SER A 71 -15.12 0.95 0.08
C SER A 71 -14.99 0.85 -1.44
N SER A 72 -14.00 1.50 -2.05
CA SER A 72 -13.78 1.45 -3.49
C SER A 72 -12.95 0.23 -3.88
N MET A 73 -13.44 -0.54 -4.86
CA MET A 73 -12.62 -1.53 -5.55
C MET A 73 -11.50 -0.82 -6.32
N GLN A 74 -10.28 -1.34 -6.23
CA GLN A 74 -9.14 -0.76 -6.93
C GLN A 74 -8.33 -1.84 -7.64
N LEU A 75 -7.68 -1.46 -8.74
CA LEU A 75 -6.71 -2.34 -9.38
C LEU A 75 -5.61 -2.72 -8.39
N GLY A 76 -5.44 -4.02 -8.16
CA GLY A 76 -4.44 -4.55 -7.26
C GLY A 76 -3.01 -4.41 -7.77
N LYS A 77 -2.10 -4.94 -6.98
CA LYS A 77 -0.68 -5.11 -7.32
C LYS A 77 -0.35 -6.59 -7.29
N ALA A 78 0.33 -7.08 -8.31
CA ALA A 78 0.76 -8.48 -8.38
C ALA A 78 2.16 -8.63 -7.77
N ILE A 79 2.35 -9.65 -6.96
CA ILE A 79 3.66 -10.21 -6.63
C ILE A 79 3.74 -11.57 -7.32
N ILE A 80 4.84 -11.85 -8.01
CA ILE A 80 5.05 -13.08 -8.78
C ILE A 80 6.23 -13.84 -8.18
N ASP A 81 6.08 -15.14 -8.04
CA ASP A 81 7.19 -16.07 -7.85
C ASP A 81 7.93 -16.25 -9.19
N VAL A 82 9.10 -15.62 -9.28
CA VAL A 82 9.92 -15.62 -10.50
C VAL A 82 10.39 -17.02 -10.88
N SER A 83 10.55 -17.95 -9.92
CA SER A 83 10.95 -19.33 -10.21
C SER A 83 9.88 -20.10 -10.99
N ARG A 84 8.65 -19.60 -10.97
CA ARG A 84 7.47 -20.19 -11.65
C ARG A 84 6.98 -19.32 -12.80
N TYR A 85 7.72 -18.27 -13.15
CA TYR A 85 7.44 -17.43 -14.30
C TYR A 85 7.87 -18.15 -15.58
N ASP A 86 6.98 -18.28 -16.54
CA ASP A 86 7.18 -19.06 -17.78
C ASP A 86 7.64 -18.22 -18.97
N GLY A 87 8.00 -16.95 -18.75
CA GLY A 87 8.44 -16.07 -19.83
C GLY A 87 7.33 -15.52 -20.72
N ARG A 88 6.05 -15.77 -20.42
CA ARG A 88 4.93 -15.29 -21.25
C ARG A 88 4.91 -13.78 -21.43
N HIS A 89 4.33 -13.32 -22.53
CA HIS A 89 4.12 -11.89 -22.75
C HIS A 89 3.06 -11.33 -21.77
N VAL A 90 3.39 -10.24 -21.07
CA VAL A 90 2.50 -9.62 -20.08
C VAL A 90 1.48 -8.71 -20.77
N MET A 91 0.26 -9.21 -20.98
CA MET A 91 -0.85 -8.43 -21.55
C MET A 91 -1.52 -7.50 -20.53
N ASN A 92 -1.52 -7.89 -19.25
CA ASN A 92 -2.12 -7.12 -18.17
C ASN A 92 -1.16 -7.08 -16.97
N ILE A 93 -0.55 -5.91 -16.74
CA ILE A 93 0.39 -5.71 -15.62
C ILE A 93 -0.23 -5.90 -14.23
N HIS A 94 -1.56 -5.89 -14.12
CA HIS A 94 -2.26 -6.16 -12.87
C HIS A 94 -2.58 -7.65 -12.65
N ARG A 95 -2.43 -8.48 -13.69
CA ARG A 95 -2.55 -9.95 -13.65
C ARG A 95 -1.55 -10.57 -14.64
N PRO A 96 -0.25 -10.46 -14.35
CA PRO A 96 0.80 -10.82 -15.30
C PRO A 96 0.77 -12.30 -15.71
N LEU A 97 0.27 -13.18 -14.84
CA LEU A 97 0.10 -14.61 -15.12
C LEU A 97 -1.37 -15.03 -15.35
N GLY A 98 -2.28 -14.09 -15.60
CA GLY A 98 -3.70 -14.39 -15.89
C GLY A 98 -4.37 -15.14 -14.74
N ASP A 99 -4.89 -16.33 -15.02
CA ASP A 99 -5.62 -17.18 -14.05
C ASP A 99 -4.72 -17.90 -13.05
N MET A 100 -3.41 -17.90 -13.30
CA MET A 100 -2.42 -18.35 -12.33
C MET A 100 -2.17 -17.30 -11.23
N CYS A 101 -2.77 -16.11 -11.34
CA CYS A 101 -2.84 -15.16 -10.23
C CYS A 101 -4.05 -15.44 -9.32
N THR A 102 -3.96 -15.08 -8.05
CA THR A 102 -5.10 -15.15 -7.12
C THR A 102 -6.29 -14.27 -7.57
N GLY A 103 -7.49 -14.65 -7.13
CA GLY A 103 -8.75 -13.99 -7.50
C GLY A 103 -9.14 -14.15 -8.98
N TYR A 104 -10.32 -13.62 -9.34
CA TYR A 104 -10.89 -13.74 -10.69
C TYR A 104 -10.60 -12.54 -11.59
N ASN A 105 -10.31 -11.36 -11.03
CA ASN A 105 -10.04 -10.16 -11.80
C ASN A 105 -8.92 -9.31 -11.15
N SER A 106 -8.56 -8.20 -11.79
CA SER A 106 -7.48 -7.33 -11.33
C SER A 106 -7.93 -6.36 -10.23
N PHE A 107 -9.21 -6.31 -9.90
CA PHE A 107 -9.77 -5.42 -8.91
C PHE A 107 -9.92 -6.13 -7.56
N VAL A 108 -9.39 -5.52 -6.52
CA VAL A 108 -9.40 -6.08 -5.17
C VAL A 108 -10.32 -5.27 -4.28
N HIS A 109 -11.10 -5.96 -3.46
CA HIS A 109 -11.90 -5.34 -2.42
C HIS A 109 -10.99 -5.02 -1.23
N ASN A 110 -10.39 -3.83 -1.23
CA ASN A 110 -9.34 -3.45 -0.28
C ASN A 110 -9.72 -3.74 1.17
N ALA A 111 -10.96 -3.42 1.58
CA ALA A 111 -11.44 -3.64 2.95
C ALA A 111 -11.36 -5.11 3.42
N ALA A 112 -11.42 -6.08 2.52
CA ALA A 112 -11.40 -7.50 2.80
C ALA A 112 -9.99 -8.12 2.84
N MET A 113 -8.94 -7.31 2.69
CA MET A 113 -7.54 -7.78 2.67
C MET A 113 -6.81 -7.39 3.94
N SER A 114 -6.06 -8.30 4.52
CA SER A 114 -5.18 -8.08 5.67
C SER A 114 -3.89 -7.38 5.26
N PHE A 115 -3.36 -7.69 4.07
CA PHE A 115 -2.18 -7.05 3.51
C PHE A 115 -2.52 -6.13 2.34
N ARG A 116 -1.92 -4.94 2.34
CA ARG A 116 -2.21 -3.90 1.36
C ARG A 116 -0.96 -3.13 1.00
N VAL A 117 -0.86 -2.74 -0.27
CA VAL A 117 0.23 -1.92 -0.78
C VAL A 117 -0.16 -0.45 -0.69
N HIS A 118 0.63 0.35 0.04
CA HIS A 118 0.47 1.80 0.01
C HIS A 118 1.08 2.35 -1.29
N HIS A 119 0.24 2.90 -2.17
CA HIS A 119 0.63 3.45 -3.46
C HIS A 119 0.55 4.98 -3.42
N TYR A 120 1.70 5.61 -3.27
CA TYR A 120 1.85 7.06 -3.27
C TYR A 120 2.05 7.60 -4.68
N VAL A 121 1.16 8.51 -5.12
CA VAL A 121 1.30 9.19 -6.42
C VAL A 121 2.46 10.20 -6.38
N GLY A 122 2.69 10.84 -5.24
CA GLY A 122 3.77 11.81 -5.07
C GLY A 122 3.47 13.15 -5.72
N SER A 123 4.51 13.92 -6.01
CA SER A 123 4.40 15.18 -6.75
C SER A 123 4.32 14.93 -8.25
N TRP A 124 4.01 15.98 -9.02
CA TRP A 124 4.03 15.88 -10.48
C TRP A 124 5.42 15.51 -11.01
N GLU A 125 6.47 16.07 -10.40
CA GLU A 125 7.86 15.84 -10.76
C GLU A 125 8.26 14.37 -10.58
N THR A 126 7.74 13.70 -9.55
CA THR A 126 7.97 12.27 -9.31
C THR A 126 7.08 11.37 -10.19
N PHE A 127 5.92 11.88 -10.61
CA PHE A 127 4.97 11.10 -11.40
C PHE A 127 5.34 11.06 -12.88
N ARG A 128 5.81 12.19 -13.42
CA ARG A 128 6.14 12.34 -14.84
C ARG A 128 7.31 11.43 -15.22
N GLN A 129 7.27 10.89 -16.42
CA GLN A 129 8.40 10.14 -16.97
C GLN A 129 9.34 11.11 -17.70
N PRO A 130 10.67 11.01 -17.51
CA PRO A 130 11.62 11.72 -18.36
C PRO A 130 11.44 11.33 -19.84
N GLY A 131 11.53 12.30 -20.75
CA GLY A 131 11.33 12.08 -22.18
C GLY A 131 9.85 12.08 -22.57
N PHE A 132 9.39 11.02 -23.23
CA PHE A 132 8.00 10.91 -23.70
C PHE A 132 7.07 10.48 -22.56
N ASP A 133 6.34 11.44 -21.99
CA ASP A 133 5.31 11.16 -20.99
C ASP A 133 3.93 10.97 -21.64
N ARG A 134 3.61 9.73 -22.02
CA ARG A 134 2.31 9.36 -22.58
C ARG A 134 1.13 9.62 -21.63
N ARG A 135 1.39 9.70 -20.31
CA ARG A 135 0.35 9.98 -19.31
C ARG A 135 0.13 11.49 -19.22
N GLY A 136 1.21 12.26 -19.13
CA GLY A 136 1.17 13.71 -19.11
C GLY A 136 0.44 14.28 -17.89
N LYS A 137 0.37 15.62 -17.85
CA LYS A 137 -0.18 16.36 -16.71
C LYS A 137 -1.66 16.09 -16.50
N THR A 138 -2.44 16.00 -17.58
CA THR A 138 -3.88 15.71 -17.53
C THR A 138 -4.18 14.39 -16.84
N PHE A 139 -3.41 13.33 -17.12
CA PHE A 139 -3.63 12.03 -16.46
C PHE A 139 -3.23 12.08 -14.98
N PHE A 140 -2.18 12.82 -14.64
CA PHE A 140 -1.82 13.07 -13.24
C PHE A 140 -2.96 13.80 -12.51
N ASP A 141 -3.49 14.88 -13.09
CA ASP A 141 -4.56 15.65 -12.46
C ASP A 141 -5.82 14.79 -12.29
N LYS A 142 -6.21 14.03 -13.32
CA LYS A 142 -7.33 13.07 -13.24
C LYS A 142 -7.11 12.00 -12.16
N ARG A 143 -5.88 11.53 -11.99
CA ARG A 143 -5.53 10.53 -10.96
C ARG A 143 -5.61 11.11 -9.54
N ASN A 144 -5.41 12.42 -9.40
CA ASN A 144 -5.41 13.13 -8.14
C ASN A 144 -6.75 13.82 -7.81
N ASP A 145 -7.69 13.86 -8.76
CA ASP A 145 -9.08 14.24 -8.55
C ASP A 145 -9.87 13.15 -7.81
N LEU A 146 -9.33 12.74 -6.65
CA LEU A 146 -9.93 11.74 -5.78
C LEU A 146 -11.00 12.41 -4.92
N LYS A 147 -12.24 11.95 -5.06
CA LYS A 147 -13.35 12.33 -4.17
C LYS A 147 -13.27 11.52 -2.88
N ASN A 148 -13.83 12.06 -1.80
CA ASN A 148 -13.95 11.38 -0.50
C ASN A 148 -12.59 10.92 0.07
N LEU A 149 -11.58 11.79 -0.02
CA LEU A 149 -10.29 11.55 0.61
C LEU A 149 -10.47 11.42 2.12
N VAL A 150 -9.88 10.39 2.69
CA VAL A 150 -9.81 10.19 4.13
C VAL A 150 -8.37 10.34 4.58
N VAL A 151 -8.18 10.99 5.74
CA VAL A 151 -6.90 10.95 6.43
C VAL A 151 -6.65 9.51 6.83
N ASP A 152 -5.52 8.97 6.41
CA ASP A 152 -5.18 7.59 6.74
C ASP A 152 -5.02 7.44 8.26
N ASN A 153 -5.96 6.68 8.82
CA ASN A 153 -6.03 6.27 10.21
C ASN A 153 -6.01 4.74 10.33
N THR A 154 -5.62 4.04 9.25
CA THR A 154 -5.70 2.56 9.17
C THR A 154 -4.61 1.85 9.93
N THR A 155 -3.68 2.58 10.55
CA THR A 155 -2.95 2.00 11.67
C THR A 155 -3.84 2.09 12.90
N PRO A 156 -4.28 0.97 13.47
CA PRO A 156 -5.16 1.00 14.63
C PRO A 156 -4.52 1.81 15.76
N ARG A 157 -5.34 2.70 16.31
CA ARG A 157 -5.43 2.91 17.75
C ARG A 157 -5.56 1.54 18.39
N TYR A 158 -4.46 0.89 18.77
CA TYR A 158 -4.52 -0.35 19.55
C TYR A 158 -5.29 -0.12 20.86
N LEU A 159 -5.32 1.13 21.33
CA LEU A 159 -6.15 1.61 22.42
C LEU A 159 -6.87 2.89 21.99
N PRO A 160 -8.13 3.13 22.40
CA PRO A 160 -8.89 4.36 22.10
C PRO A 160 -8.13 5.66 22.39
N ASN A 161 -7.17 5.58 23.33
CA ASN A 161 -6.35 6.68 23.84
C ASN A 161 -4.94 6.75 23.21
N GLU A 162 -4.52 5.75 22.43
CA GLU A 162 -3.18 5.68 21.85
C GLU A 162 -3.21 6.17 20.40
N LYS A 163 -2.63 7.35 20.16
CA LYS A 163 -2.44 7.92 18.82
C LYS A 163 -1.20 7.31 18.14
N SER A 164 -1.11 5.99 18.03
CA SER A 164 0.03 5.34 17.37
C SER A 164 -0.18 5.21 15.86
N THR A 165 0.77 5.69 15.06
CA THR A 165 0.81 5.43 13.61
C THR A 165 1.54 4.13 13.29
N TRP A 166 1.46 3.64 12.04
CA TRP A 166 2.20 2.43 11.63
C TRP A 166 3.69 2.61 11.84
N LEU A 167 4.18 3.84 11.66
CA LEU A 167 5.58 4.18 11.86
C LEU A 167 5.97 4.12 13.33
N THR A 168 5.11 4.61 14.24
CA THR A 168 5.31 4.41 15.68
C THR A 168 5.41 2.93 16.03
N GLN A 169 4.50 2.10 15.49
CA GLN A 169 4.52 0.66 15.76
C GLN A 169 5.73 -0.03 15.13
N PHE A 170 6.12 0.37 13.91
CA PHE A 170 7.33 -0.11 13.25
C PHE A 170 8.56 0.22 14.08
N GLY A 171 8.72 1.47 14.53
CA GLY A 171 9.82 1.88 15.39
C GLY A 171 9.85 1.12 16.72
N LYS A 172 8.69 0.86 17.34
CA LYS A 172 8.58 0.03 18.55
C LYS A 172 9.01 -1.43 18.31
N LEU A 173 8.67 -1.99 17.16
CA LEU A 173 8.94 -3.40 16.83
C LEU A 173 10.37 -3.64 16.34
N VAL A 174 10.90 -2.72 15.52
CA VAL A 174 12.20 -2.86 14.85
C VAL A 174 13.33 -2.22 15.64
N GLY A 175 13.02 -1.23 16.49
CA GLY A 175 13.99 -0.37 17.17
C GLY A 175 14.14 0.95 16.41
N LYS A 176 14.05 2.08 17.13
CA LYS A 176 14.20 3.43 16.54
C LYS A 176 15.56 3.64 15.91
N GLU A 177 16.58 2.97 16.42
CA GLU A 177 17.97 3.00 15.94
C GLU A 177 18.18 2.23 14.62
N LYS A 178 17.22 1.40 14.23
CA LYS A 178 17.25 0.61 12.98
C LYS A 178 16.25 1.09 11.93
N ALA A 179 15.40 2.07 12.28
CA ALA A 179 14.37 2.65 11.43
C ALA A 179 14.86 3.96 10.80
#